data_AF-A0A9P7ZBE8-F1
#
_entry.id   AF-A0A9P7ZBE8-F1
#
_cell.length_a   1.000
_cell.length_b   1.000
_cell.length_c   1.000
_cell.angle_alpha   90.00
_cell.angle_beta   90.00
_cell.angle_gamma   90.00
#
_symmetry.space_group_name_H-M   'P 1'
#
loop_
_entity.id
_entity.type
_entity.pdbx_description
1 polymer ?
#
loop_
_entity_poly.entity_id
_entity_poly.type
_entity_poly.pdbx_seq_one_letter_code
_entity_poly.pdbx_strand_id
1 'polypeptide(L)'
;MHIPSSSSVDGIYGSGNIDAIRIVTLAPELPEELDLIQILTQHGLQVSIGHSAATYAQGAAGIEAGASLLTHTFNAMNSLHHREPGLPGKIAFQLVQEVDFHR
;
A
#
# COMPACT_ATOMS: atom_id res chain seq x y z
N MET A 1 19.12 7.36 -5.62
CA MET A 1 18.22 6.55 -4.76
C MET A 1 17.66 5.46 -5.65
N HIS A 2 17.72 4.20 -5.23
CA HIS A 2 17.22 3.06 -6.00
C HIS A 2 15.69 3.03 -5.90
N ILE A 3 14.99 2.99 -7.04
CA ILE A 3 13.53 2.95 -7.08
C ILE A 3 13.11 1.47 -7.07
N PRO A 4 12.42 0.97 -6.02
CA PRO A 4 12.18 -0.46 -5.86
C PRO A 4 11.36 -1.08 -7.00
N SER A 5 10.35 -0.39 -7.51
CA SER A 5 9.54 -0.80 -8.68
C SER A 5 10.35 -1.14 -9.93
N SER A 6 11.50 -0.49 -10.15
CA SER A 6 12.38 -0.73 -11.29
C SER A 6 13.25 -1.99 -11.15
N SER A 7 13.11 -2.70 -10.03
CA SER A 7 13.92 -3.88 -9.68
C SER A 7 13.07 -5.11 -9.51
N SER A 8 13.67 -6.29 -9.75
CA SER A 8 12.98 -7.53 -9.47
C SER A 8 12.69 -7.66 -7.97
N VAL A 9 11.61 -8.35 -7.63
CA VAL A 9 11.23 -8.66 -6.25
C VAL A 9 12.39 -9.32 -5.49
N ASP A 10 13.11 -10.24 -6.13
CA ASP A 10 14.32 -10.86 -5.56
C ASP A 10 15.47 -9.86 -5.34
N GLY A 11 15.58 -8.82 -6.17
CA GLY A 11 16.56 -7.75 -5.99
C GLY A 11 16.26 -6.87 -4.78
N ILE A 12 14.98 -6.68 -4.46
CA ILE A 12 14.52 -5.87 -3.33
C ILE A 12 14.62 -6.66 -2.02
N TYR A 13 14.11 -7.90 -2.01
CA TYR A 13 13.93 -8.70 -0.79
C TYR A 13 14.96 -9.81 -0.60
N GLY A 14 15.82 -10.04 -1.59
CA GLY A 14 16.77 -11.15 -1.62
C GLY A 14 16.15 -12.43 -2.19
N SER A 15 16.94 -13.14 -3.01
CA SER A 15 16.52 -14.37 -3.69
C SER A 15 15.93 -15.40 -2.72
N GLY A 16 14.70 -15.82 -2.97
CA GLY A 16 14.02 -16.87 -2.20
C GLY A 16 13.43 -16.42 -0.86
N ASN A 17 13.52 -15.13 -0.51
CA ASN A 17 12.92 -14.62 0.73
C ASN A 17 11.45 -14.23 0.57
N ILE A 18 10.94 -14.13 -0.66
CA ILE A 18 9.61 -13.58 -0.94
C ILE A 18 8.50 -14.37 -0.22
N ASP A 19 8.64 -15.69 -0.13
CA ASP A 19 7.67 -16.57 0.52
C ASP A 19 7.58 -16.39 2.04
N ALA A 20 8.61 -15.79 2.65
CA ALA A 20 8.64 -15.47 4.08
C ALA A 20 7.97 -14.13 4.40
N ILE A 21 7.73 -13.28 3.40
CA ILE A 21 7.14 -11.95 3.56
C ILE A 21 5.62 -12.08 3.49
N ARG A 22 4.94 -11.46 4.46
CA ARG A 22 3.47 -11.49 4.56
C ARG A 22 2.83 -10.15 4.26
N ILE A 23 3.42 -9.08 4.76
CA ILE A 23 2.88 -7.72 4.67
C ILE A 23 4.00 -6.76 4.28
N VAL A 24 3.74 -5.87 3.32
CA VAL A 24 4.63 -4.77 2.94
C VAL A 24 3.87 -3.44 3.09
N THR A 25 4.50 -2.43 3.69
CA THR A 25 3.92 -1.09 3.80
C THR A 25 4.49 -0.16 2.73
N LEU A 26 3.63 0.44 1.91
CA LEU A 26 4.01 1.34 0.81
C LEU A 26 3.24 2.67 0.87
N ALA A 27 3.79 3.70 0.21
CA ALA A 27 3.22 5.05 0.13
C ALA A 27 2.79 5.35 -1.33
N PRO A 28 1.49 5.28 -1.67
CA PRO A 28 1.01 5.26 -3.05
C PRO A 28 1.21 6.57 -3.82
N GLU A 29 1.54 7.66 -3.14
CA GLU A 29 1.87 8.94 -3.77
C GLU A 29 3.29 9.00 -4.35
N LEU A 30 4.18 8.09 -3.96
CA LEU A 30 5.54 8.09 -4.45
C LEU A 30 5.62 7.50 -5.87
N PRO A 31 6.61 7.92 -6.67
CA PRO A 31 6.76 7.43 -8.04
C PRO A 31 6.83 5.91 -8.09
N GLU A 32 6.07 5.32 -9.03
CA GLU A 32 6.08 3.89 -9.37
C GLU A 32 5.61 2.93 -8.24
N GLU A 33 5.17 3.45 -7.09
CA GLU A 33 4.64 2.62 -6.00
C GLU A 33 3.34 1.91 -6.38
N LEU A 34 2.50 2.50 -7.24
CA LEU A 34 1.30 1.82 -7.72
C LEU A 34 1.62 0.53 -8.49
N ASP A 35 2.68 0.55 -9.31
CA ASP A 35 3.12 -0.62 -10.05
C ASP A 35 3.70 -1.67 -9.10
N LEU A 36 4.44 -1.24 -8.06
CA LEU A 36 4.96 -2.13 -7.03
C LEU A 36 3.84 -2.78 -6.21
N ILE A 37 2.79 -2.04 -5.86
CA ILE A 37 1.60 -2.59 -5.20
C ILE A 37 1.01 -3.73 -6.06
N GLN A 38 0.85 -3.52 -7.37
CA GLN A 38 0.33 -4.54 -8.28
C GLN A 38 1.26 -5.76 -8.36
N ILE A 39 2.57 -5.56 -8.46
CA ILE A 39 3.55 -6.65 -8.52
C ILE A 39 3.47 -7.49 -7.24
N LEU A 40 3.53 -6.87 -6.05
CA LEU A 40 3.54 -7.59 -4.78
C LEU A 40 2.24 -8.34 -4.52
N THR A 41 1.10 -7.76 -4.90
CA THR A 41 -0.20 -8.41 -4.78
C THR A 41 -0.34 -9.61 -5.73
N GLN A 42 0.21 -9.54 -6.95
CA GLN A 42 0.29 -10.69 -7.86
C GLN A 42 1.18 -11.81 -7.32
N HIS A 43 2.19 -11.48 -6.52
CA HIS A 43 3.01 -12.44 -5.78
C HIS A 43 2.32 -13.00 -4.51
N GLY A 44 1.08 -12.59 -4.22
CA GLY A 44 0.29 -13.09 -3.09
C GLY A 44 0.60 -12.39 -1.76
N LEU A 45 1.34 -11.29 -1.76
CA LEU A 45 1.62 -10.52 -0.54
C LEU A 45 0.45 -9.57 -0.23
N GLN A 46 0.23 -9.33 1.06
CA GLN A 46 -0.68 -8.27 1.49
C GLN A 46 0.07 -6.94 1.47
N VAL A 47 -0.52 -5.95 0.79
CA VAL A 47 0.05 -4.60 0.74
C VAL A 47 -0.76 -3.67 1.61
N SER A 48 -0.05 -2.97 2.50
CA SER A 48 -0.59 -2.02 3.44
C SER A 48 -0.19 -0.61 3.06
N ILE A 49 -1.09 0.36 3.16
CA ILE A 49 -0.76 1.76 2.94
C ILE A 49 -0.45 2.42 4.29
N GLY A 50 0.69 3.12 4.37
CA GLY A 50 1.10 3.83 5.58
C GLY A 50 2.38 4.62 5.38
N HIS A 51 2.77 5.41 6.38
CA HIS A 51 3.91 6.34 6.27
C HIS A 51 3.80 7.24 5.03
N SER A 52 2.59 7.73 4.77
CA SER A 52 2.18 8.31 3.50
C SER A 52 1.48 9.64 3.73
N ALA A 53 1.85 10.62 2.90
CA ALA A 53 1.18 11.90 2.76
C ALA A 53 0.23 11.90 1.55
N ALA A 54 -0.29 10.74 1.15
CA ALA A 54 -1.22 10.62 0.05
C ALA A 54 -2.51 11.43 0.28
N THR A 55 -2.94 12.08 -0.79
CA THR A 55 -4.29 12.63 -0.92
C THR A 55 -5.31 11.49 -0.95
N TYR A 56 -6.59 11.83 -0.82
CA TYR A 56 -7.69 10.87 -0.95
C TYR A 56 -7.64 10.09 -2.27
N ALA A 57 -7.35 10.77 -3.39
CA ALA A 57 -7.30 10.18 -4.72
C ALA A 57 -6.07 9.27 -4.92
N GLN A 58 -4.94 9.59 -4.31
CA GLN A 58 -3.76 8.72 -4.36
C GLN A 58 -3.95 7.47 -3.51
N GLY A 59 -4.55 7.60 -2.31
CA GLY A 59 -4.94 6.45 -1.49
C GLY A 59 -5.95 5.54 -2.21
N ALA A 60 -6.89 6.14 -2.94
CA ALA A 60 -7.83 5.43 -3.81
C ALA A 60 -7.12 4.58 -4.86
N ALA A 61 -6.18 5.17 -5.60
CA ALA A 61 -5.41 4.50 -6.62
C ALA A 61 -4.58 3.35 -6.03
N GLY A 62 -4.04 3.51 -4.82
CA GLY A 62 -3.32 2.43 -4.12
C GLY A 62 -4.21 1.22 -3.81
N ILE A 63 -5.46 1.44 -3.41
CA ILE A 63 -6.43 0.36 -3.19
C ILE A 63 -6.82 -0.31 -4.52
N GLU A 64 -7.08 0.49 -5.56
CA GLU A 64 -7.39 -0.01 -6.91
C GLU A 64 -6.22 -0.81 -7.50
N ALA A 65 -4.98 -0.48 -7.13
CA ALA A 65 -3.79 -1.23 -7.47
C ALA A 65 -3.62 -2.55 -6.67
N GLY A 66 -4.44 -2.78 -5.64
CA GLY A 66 -4.50 -4.04 -4.88
C GLY A 66 -4.12 -3.94 -3.41
N ALA A 67 -3.81 -2.76 -2.88
CA ALA A 67 -3.55 -2.61 -1.46
C ALA A 67 -4.82 -2.88 -0.63
N SER A 68 -4.68 -3.69 0.42
CA SER A 68 -5.81 -4.21 1.20
C SER A 68 -5.75 -3.88 2.68
N LEU A 69 -4.68 -3.22 3.15
CA LEU A 69 -4.45 -2.89 4.56
C LEU A 69 -4.08 -1.41 4.79
N LEU A 70 -4.19 -0.98 6.04
CA LEU A 70 -3.63 0.26 6.56
C LEU A 70 -2.66 -0.02 7.69
N THR A 71 -1.48 0.59 7.63
CA THR A 71 -0.50 0.50 8.71
C THR A 71 -0.86 1.55 9.75
N HIS A 72 -1.08 1.12 11.00
CA HIS A 72 -1.26 1.96 12.21
C HIS A 72 -2.09 3.25 12.02
N THR A 73 -3.27 3.12 11.40
CA THR A 73 -4.21 4.19 11.04
C THR A 73 -4.12 5.45 11.92
N PHE A 74 -4.03 6.61 11.26
CA PHE A 74 -3.77 7.96 11.80
C PHE A 74 -2.30 8.28 12.08
N ASN A 75 -1.45 7.31 12.43
CA ASN A 75 -0.05 7.59 12.71
C ASN A 75 0.76 7.71 11.42
N ALA A 76 1.68 8.69 11.36
CA ALA A 76 2.50 8.95 10.18
C ALA A 76 1.69 9.07 8.87
N MET A 77 0.52 9.71 8.95
CA MET A 77 -0.38 10.02 7.84
C MET A 77 -0.74 11.51 7.86
N ASN A 78 -1.28 12.02 6.75
CA ASN A 78 -1.87 13.36 6.73
C ASN A 78 -2.97 13.51 7.79
N SER A 79 -3.05 14.70 8.39
CA SER A 79 -4.14 15.06 9.30
C SER A 79 -5.48 15.13 8.54
N LEU A 80 -6.57 14.81 9.23
CA LEU A 80 -7.92 14.91 8.67
C LEU A 80 -8.28 16.39 8.42
N HIS A 81 -8.66 16.72 7.19
CA HIS A 81 -9.19 18.04 6.84
C HIS A 81 -10.60 17.92 6.24
N HIS A 82 -11.52 18.80 6.65
CA HIS A 82 -12.95 18.72 6.30
C HIS A 82 -13.26 18.78 4.79
N ARG A 83 -12.35 19.32 3.95
CA ARG A 83 -12.46 19.32 2.48
C ARG A 83 -11.56 18.29 1.80
N GLU A 84 -10.59 17.78 2.54
CA GLU A 84 -9.63 16.80 2.04
C GLU A 84 -9.36 15.79 3.15
N PRO A 85 -10.17 14.74 3.24
CA PRO A 85 -10.07 13.77 4.32
C PRO A 85 -8.74 12.99 4.36
N GLY A 86 -7.89 13.14 3.34
CA GLY A 86 -6.62 12.44 3.21
C GLY A 86 -6.80 10.92 3.17
N LEU A 87 -5.69 10.21 3.42
CA LEU A 87 -5.67 8.75 3.51
C LEU A 87 -6.64 8.18 4.56
N PRO A 88 -6.72 8.70 5.80
CA PRO A 88 -7.57 8.07 6.82
C PRO A 88 -9.07 8.16 6.53
N GLY A 89 -9.53 9.19 5.81
CA GLY A 89 -10.98 9.36 5.56
C GLY A 89 -11.54 8.62 4.33
N LYS A 90 -10.71 8.02 3.45
CA LYS A 90 -11.21 7.01 2.47
C LYS A 90 -11.16 5.60 3.05
N ILE A 91 -10.01 5.26 3.63
CA ILE A 91 -9.60 3.86 3.68
C ILE A 91 -10.32 3.08 4.79
N ALA A 92 -10.84 3.76 5.82
CA ALA A 92 -11.71 3.14 6.81
C ALA A 92 -13.03 2.58 6.23
N PHE A 93 -13.50 3.05 5.05
CA PHE A 93 -14.79 2.64 4.48
C PHE A 93 -14.67 1.53 3.42
N GLN A 94 -13.63 1.55 2.58
CA GLN A 94 -13.52 0.64 1.43
C GLN A 94 -12.87 -0.71 1.79
N LEU A 95 -11.83 -0.72 2.64
CA LEU A 95 -11.09 -1.96 2.95
C LEU A 95 -11.88 -2.95 3.81
N VAL A 96 -12.88 -2.48 4.57
CA VAL A 96 -13.70 -3.36 5.42
C VAL A 96 -14.62 -4.28 4.60
N GLN A 97 -14.84 -3.98 3.32
CA GLN A 97 -15.78 -4.72 2.46
C GLN A 97 -15.14 -5.88 1.70
N GLU A 98 -13.81 -5.95 1.55
CA GLU A 98 -13.14 -6.87 0.60
C GLU A 98 -12.02 -7.74 1.21
N VAL A 99 -11.73 -7.64 2.51
CA VAL A 99 -10.69 -8.48 3.12
C VAL A 99 -11.23 -9.88 3.39
N ASP A 100 -10.95 -10.79 2.47
CA ASP A 100 -11.04 -12.24 2.71
C ASP A 100 -9.76 -12.70 3.43
N PHE A 101 -9.87 -12.99 4.72
CA PHE A 101 -8.75 -13.47 5.55
C PHE A 101 -8.39 -14.94 5.29
N HIS A 102 -9.01 -15.60 4.29
CA HIS A 102 -8.81 -17.01 3.97
C HIS A 102 -7.75 -17.29 2.89
N ARG A 103 -6.96 -16.29 2.46
CA ARG A 103 -5.78 -16.49 1.58
C ARG A 103 -4.47 -16.62 2.35
#